data_AF-R7LW29-F1
#
_entry.id   AF-R7LW29-F1
#
_cell.length_a   1.000
_cell.length_b   1.000
_cell.length_c   1.000
_cell.angle_alpha   90.00
_cell.angle_beta   90.00
_cell.angle_gamma   90.00
#
_symmetry.space_group_name_H-M   'P 1'
#
loop_
_entity.id
_entity.type
_entity.pdbx_description
1 polymer ?
#
loop_
_entity_poly.entity_id
_entity_poly.type
_entity_poly.pdbx_seq_one_letter_code
_entity_poly.pdbx_strand_id
1 'polypeptide(L)'
;MQSVKEILSELENADNTTKNQIENELVSIGESVVPQLVDQLQVVRGIKRGVVAMTLIRLGDASVKYLEKAAHDNKDFEWVAEYLIREIKGSIAA
;
A
#
# COMPACT_ATOMS: atom_id res chain seq x y z
N MET A 1 -16.46 -3.89 -10.90
CA MET A 1 -15.07 -3.99 -10.41
C MET A 1 -15.10 -3.50 -8.98
N GLN A 2 -14.69 -4.31 -8.01
CA GLN A 2 -14.63 -3.87 -6.60
C GLN A 2 -13.56 -2.77 -6.48
N SER A 3 -13.83 -1.78 -5.65
CA SER A 3 -12.89 -0.71 -5.32
C SER A 3 -11.88 -1.17 -4.28
N VAL A 4 -10.70 -0.54 -4.23
CA VAL A 4 -9.69 -0.81 -3.18
C VAL A 4 -10.30 -0.69 -1.78
N LYS A 5 -11.20 0.27 -1.57
CA LYS A 5 -11.86 0.46 -0.27
C LYS A 5 -12.76 -0.72 0.12
N GLU A 6 -13.49 -1.29 -0.83
CA GLU A 6 -14.33 -2.48 -0.60
C GLU A 6 -13.46 -3.70 -0.30
N ILE A 7 -12.39 -3.92 -1.07
CA ILE A 7 -11.44 -5.01 -0.84
C ILE A 7 -10.81 -4.89 0.56
N LEU A 8 -10.39 -3.68 0.97
CA LEU A 8 -9.81 -3.45 2.30
C LEU A 8 -10.84 -3.57 3.44
N SER A 9 -12.14 -3.55 3.16
CA SER A 9 -13.17 -3.73 4.21
C SER A 9 -13.18 -5.16 4.74
N GLU A 10 -12.79 -6.13 3.92
CA GLU A 10 -12.71 -7.56 4.26
C GLU A 10 -11.59 -7.88 5.27
N LEU A 11 -10.68 -6.93 5.49
CA LEU A 11 -9.60 -7.05 6.48
C LEU A 11 -10.06 -6.85 7.94
N GLU A 12 -11.31 -6.47 8.17
CA GLU A 12 -11.86 -6.34 9.53
C GLU A 12 -12.00 -7.73 10.18
N ASN A 13 -11.10 -8.03 11.12
CA ASN A 13 -10.97 -9.33 11.81
C ASN A 13 -10.45 -10.48 10.93
N ALA A 14 -9.82 -10.17 9.79
CA ALA A 14 -9.22 -11.16 8.90
C ALA A 14 -8.10 -11.96 9.58
N ASP A 15 -8.08 -13.27 9.30
CA ASP A 15 -6.96 -14.15 9.61
C ASP A 15 -5.78 -13.92 8.64
N ASN A 16 -4.66 -14.61 8.84
CA ASN A 16 -3.48 -14.43 8.00
C ASN A 16 -3.70 -14.94 6.56
N THR A 17 -4.58 -15.91 6.35
CA THR A 17 -4.92 -16.43 5.03
C THR A 17 -5.63 -15.36 4.20
N THR A 18 -6.65 -14.74 4.79
CA THR A 18 -7.47 -13.69 4.17
C THR A 18 -6.61 -12.46 3.86
N LYS A 19 -5.71 -12.06 4.77
CA LYS A 19 -4.74 -10.98 4.52
C LYS A 19 -3.88 -11.25 3.29
N ASN A 20 -3.30 -12.45 3.19
CA ASN A 20 -2.44 -12.82 2.08
C ASN A 20 -3.21 -12.88 0.75
N GLN A 21 -4.46 -13.35 0.76
CA GLN A 21 -5.32 -13.38 -0.42
C GLN A 21 -5.60 -11.96 -0.92
N ILE A 22 -6.02 -11.06 -0.03
CA ILE A 22 -6.31 -9.66 -0.36
C ILE A 22 -5.06 -8.95 -0.88
N GLU A 23 -3.90 -9.15 -0.24
CA GLU A 23 -2.64 -8.58 -0.71
C GLU A 23 -2.30 -9.08 -2.13
N ASN A 24 -2.42 -10.39 -2.38
CA ASN A 24 -2.16 -10.98 -3.69
C ASN A 24 -3.15 -10.49 -4.75
N GLU A 25 -4.42 -10.29 -4.40
CA GLU A 25 -5.41 -9.73 -5.30
C GLU A 25 -5.05 -8.30 -5.70
N LEU A 26 -4.71 -7.44 -4.74
CA LEU A 26 -4.30 -6.06 -5.01
C LEU A 26 -3.03 -5.99 -5.86
N VAL A 27 -2.05 -6.86 -5.62
CA VAL A 27 -0.84 -6.97 -6.45
C VAL A 27 -1.19 -7.46 -7.87
N SER A 28 -2.12 -8.40 -8.02
CA SER A 28 -2.58 -8.91 -9.31
C SER A 28 -3.29 -7.84 -10.15
N ILE A 29 -4.03 -6.93 -9.51
CA ILE A 29 -4.62 -5.76 -10.19
C ILE A 29 -3.53 -4.80 -10.72
N GLY A 30 -2.37 -4.76 -10.06
CA GLY A 30 -1.18 -4.07 -10.55
C GLY A 30 -1.20 -2.55 -10.34
N GLU A 31 -0.48 -1.82 -11.19
CA GLU A 31 -0.20 -0.39 -10.98
C GLU A 31 -1.45 0.51 -10.94
N SER A 32 -2.57 0.03 -11.50
CA SER A 32 -3.83 0.79 -11.56
C SER A 32 -4.42 1.14 -10.20
N VAL A 33 -4.12 0.35 -9.15
CA VAL A 33 -4.60 0.60 -7.78
C VAL A 33 -3.66 1.46 -6.94
N VAL A 34 -2.45 1.75 -7.41
CA VAL A 34 -1.41 2.47 -6.65
C VAL A 34 -1.90 3.83 -6.11
N PRO A 35 -2.55 4.71 -6.90
CA PRO A 35 -3.01 6.00 -6.38
C PRO A 35 -3.97 5.83 -5.20
N GLN A 36 -4.93 4.91 -5.33
CA GLN A 36 -5.91 4.64 -4.30
C GLN A 36 -5.28 3.99 -3.06
N LEU A 37 -4.30 3.11 -3.23
CA LEU A 37 -3.57 2.52 -2.10
C LEU A 37 -2.79 3.58 -1.31
N VAL A 38 -2.14 4.53 -1.97
CA VAL A 38 -1.45 5.64 -1.30
C VAL A 38 -2.44 6.55 -0.56
N ASP A 39 -3.60 6.85 -1.15
CA ASP A 39 -4.66 7.60 -0.46
C ASP A 39 -5.17 6.85 0.77
N GLN A 40 -5.40 5.53 0.66
CA GLN A 40 -5.84 4.70 1.78
C GLN A 40 -4.78 4.65 2.88
N LEU A 41 -3.50 4.51 2.54
CA LEU A 41 -2.40 4.38 3.50
C LEU A 41 -2.33 5.55 4.50
N GLN A 42 -2.76 6.74 4.07
CA GLN A 42 -2.81 7.95 4.90
C GLN A 42 -3.95 7.92 5.93
N VAL A 43 -5.06 7.23 5.64
CA VAL A 43 -6.27 7.25 6.48
C VAL A 43 -6.52 5.95 7.24
N VAL A 44 -6.15 4.80 6.69
CA VAL A 44 -6.36 3.51 7.35
C VAL A 44 -5.36 3.27 8.48
N ARG A 45 -5.73 2.42 9.43
CA ARG A 45 -4.95 2.10 10.64
C ARG A 45 -4.91 0.59 10.85
N GLY A 46 -4.06 0.14 11.78
CA GLY A 46 -3.93 -1.27 12.15
C GLY A 46 -3.60 -2.19 10.97
N ILE A 47 -4.28 -3.33 10.90
CA ILE A 47 -4.05 -4.39 9.90
C ILE A 47 -4.17 -3.86 8.46
N LYS A 48 -5.21 -3.06 8.18
CA LYS A 48 -5.43 -2.48 6.84
C LYS A 48 -4.23 -1.69 6.37
N ARG A 49 -3.65 -0.88 7.26
CA ARG A 49 -2.46 -0.08 6.95
C ARG A 49 -1.24 -0.95 6.63
N GLY A 50 -1.06 -2.06 7.36
CA GLY A 50 0.00 -3.02 7.11
C GLY A 50 -0.11 -3.69 5.74
N VAL A 51 -1.31 -4.16 5.37
CA VAL A 51 -1.55 -4.80 4.07
C VAL A 51 -1.34 -3.82 2.92
N VAL A 52 -1.85 -2.59 3.04
CA VAL A 52 -1.63 -1.55 2.03
C VAL A 52 -0.14 -1.23 1.86
N ALA A 53 0.60 -1.09 2.96
CA ALA A 53 2.04 -0.85 2.94
C ALA A 53 2.79 -2.00 2.23
N MET A 54 2.52 -3.25 2.59
CA MET A 54 3.14 -4.43 1.97
C MET A 54 2.80 -4.54 0.48
N THR A 55 1.55 -4.26 0.11
CA THR A 55 1.11 -4.23 -1.29
C THR A 55 1.90 -3.20 -2.09
N LEU A 56 2.06 -1.97 -1.58
CA LEU A 56 2.81 -0.91 -2.25
C LEU A 56 4.30 -1.27 -2.42
N ILE A 57 4.91 -1.95 -1.43
CA ILE A 57 6.28 -2.47 -1.54
C ILE A 57 6.38 -3.49 -2.69
N ARG A 58 5.44 -4.44 -2.75
CA ARG A 58 5.41 -5.50 -3.79
C ARG A 58 5.13 -4.96 -5.19
N LEU A 59 4.35 -3.89 -5.30
CA LEU A 59 4.13 -3.16 -6.55
C LEU A 59 5.37 -2.36 -6.98
N GLY A 60 6.32 -2.13 -6.07
CA GLY A 60 7.66 -1.62 -6.39
C GLY A 60 7.68 -0.18 -6.88
N ASP A 61 8.52 0.10 -7.87
CA ASP A 61 8.81 1.45 -8.37
C ASP A 61 7.57 2.23 -8.84
N ALA A 62 6.52 1.53 -9.28
CA ALA A 62 5.25 2.15 -9.65
C ALA A 62 4.64 2.98 -8.50
N SER A 63 4.93 2.60 -7.25
CA SER A 63 4.47 3.27 -6.03
C SER A 63 5.25 4.54 -5.70
N VAL A 64 6.52 4.65 -6.11
CA VAL A 64 7.46 5.68 -5.62
C VAL A 64 6.97 7.09 -5.92
N LYS A 65 6.57 7.38 -7.16
CA LYS A 65 6.10 8.72 -7.56
C LYS A 65 4.90 9.21 -6.75
N TYR A 66 4.02 8.29 -6.35
CA TYR A 66 2.82 8.63 -5.58
C TYR A 66 3.15 8.81 -4.10
N LEU A 67 4.06 8.01 -3.57
CA LEU A 67 4.57 8.16 -2.21
C LEU A 67 5.32 9.49 -2.04
N GLU A 68 6.18 9.87 -2.99
CA GLU A 68 6.88 11.16 -2.99
C GLU A 68 5.89 12.34 -3.00
N LYS A 69 4.87 12.27 -3.86
CA LYS A 69 3.82 13.29 -3.90
C LYS A 69 3.06 13.37 -2.57
N ALA A 70 2.67 12.24 -2.00
CA ALA A 70 1.95 12.21 -0.72
C ALA A 70 2.82 12.70 0.45
N ALA A 71 4.13 12.42 0.44
CA ALA A 71 5.08 12.95 1.43
C ALA A 71 5.21 14.47 1.36
N HIS A 72 5.24 15.02 0.14
CA HIS A 72 5.28 16.45 -0.10
C HIS A 72 3.98 17.13 0.37
N ASP A 73 2.83 16.54 0.05
CA ASP A 73 1.51 17.12 0.32
C ASP A 73 1.06 16.95 1.78
N ASN A 74 1.64 15.98 2.51
CA ASN A 74 1.28 15.65 3.89
C ASN A 74 2.53 15.35 4.73
N LYS A 75 2.95 16.36 5.52
CA LYS A 75 4.14 16.27 6.39
C LYS A 75 4.04 15.24 7.51
N ASP A 76 2.85 14.94 7.99
CA ASP A 76 2.66 13.86 8.98
C ASP A 76 2.85 12.47 8.35
N PHE A 77 2.73 12.37 7.03
CA PHE A 77 2.91 11.14 6.26
C PHE A 77 4.31 10.96 5.69
N GLU A 78 5.11 12.03 5.63
CA GLU A 78 6.44 12.06 5.00
C GLU A 78 7.35 10.92 5.47
N TRP A 79 7.47 10.70 6.78
CA TRP A 79 8.30 9.62 7.33
C TRP A 79 7.88 8.22 6.84
N VAL A 80 6.57 7.98 6.71
CA VAL A 80 6.01 6.70 6.29
C VAL A 80 6.28 6.45 4.81
N ALA A 81 6.08 7.48 4.00
CA ALA A 81 6.37 7.43 2.57
C ALA A 81 7.86 7.21 2.32
N GLU A 82 8.74 7.94 2.99
CA GLU A 82 10.18 7.76 2.87
C GLU A 82 10.62 6.35 3.28
N TYR A 83 10.07 5.82 4.36
CA TYR A 83 10.34 4.45 4.79
C TYR A 83 9.99 3.44 3.69
N LEU A 84 8.77 3.53 3.12
CA LEU A 84 8.34 2.64 2.04
C LEU A 84 9.19 2.76 0.78
N ILE A 85 9.58 3.99 0.41
CA ILE A 85 10.47 4.22 -0.74
C ILE A 85 11.82 3.54 -0.53
N ARG A 86 12.37 3.56 0.70
CA ARG A 86 13.62 2.87 1.02
C ARG A 86 13.46 1.35 0.92
N GLU A 87 12.37 0.79 1.45
CA GLU A 87 12.08 -0.65 1.35
C GLU A 87 11.92 -1.10 -0.11
N ILE A 88 11.24 -0.32 -0.94
CA ILE A 88 11.09 -0.58 -2.39
C ILE A 88 12.45 -0.59 -3.07
N LYS A 89 13.25 0.47 -2.90
CA LYS A 89 14.57 0.59 -3.53
C LYS A 89 15.57 -0.45 -3.02
N GLY A 90 15.49 -0.81 -1.74
CA GLY A 90 16.29 -1.87 -1.13
C GLY A 90 15.93 -3.26 -1.66
N SER A 91 14.65 -3.50 -1.90
CA SER A 91 14.14 -4.78 -2.45
C SER A 91 14.56 -5.02 -3.90
N ILE A 92 14.81 -3.96 -4.67
CA ILE A 92 15.31 -4.05 -6.06
C ILE A 92 16.82 -4.35 -6.11
N ALA A 93 17.56 -4.01 -5.06
CA ALA A 93 19.01 -4.16 -4.98
C ALA A 93 19.48 -5.54 -4.45
N ALA A 94 18.55 -6.44 -4.11
CA ALA A 94 18.81 -7.73 -3.47
C ALA A 94 18.69 -8.92 -4.43
#